data_AF-A0A9D4V583-F1
#
_entry.id   AF-A0A9D4V583-F1
#
_cell.length_a   1.000
_cell.length_b   1.000
_cell.length_c   1.000
_cell.angle_alpha   90.00
_cell.angle_beta   90.00
_cell.angle_gamma   90.00
#
_symmetry.space_group_name_H-M   'P 1'
#
loop_
_entity.id
_entity.type
_entity.pdbx_description
1 polymer ?
#
loop_
_entity_poly.entity_id
_entity_poly.type
_entity_poly.pdbx_seq_one_letter_code
_entity_poly.pdbx_strand_id
1 'polypeptide(L)'
;PNISTPTGKRDIYYFTNWSIYDRHYFVKDLPINNLVDISYAFVKVQATGEIALSDPWADVQNPFNVGGNGVDPQNNPNAPPEDLGLFGQFKKLLKDQGKQFNLMLALGGWTLSATFSDAFSTVEKRSAFVTSLTNFVTQYPIFNGISIDWEYLSDDGVNYGKDGNSVRKEDGENFILVLQALRKALPSYTIAFCCFAAPEKVKWPIERVVPLLDELHVMTYDFHDGNWGETKSAHHTNLMPSSHAAWSVDEAVEFYLSRAVPPAKIFIGGALYSRGFANTDGIGMPAQGGSPHTSWEPGLVDYKRLPWDAKSVELWDDEAKAPYALDSTNRVLDSYDNVKSIIAKAQYIKDHDLGGIIVWECSGDFPYLDPRARSIMKALHDNLTHGTGRNASATTHVPTPLKISKQLAATQLIGMRNSTSALHST
;
A
#
# COMPACT_ATOMS: atom_id res chain seq x y z
N PRO A 1 16.72 -11.06 13.00
CA PRO A 1 15.68 -11.95 12.45
C PRO A 1 14.38 -11.16 12.26
N ASN A 2 13.69 -11.33 11.13
CA ASN A 2 12.39 -10.70 10.94
C ASN A 2 11.39 -11.30 11.93
N ILE A 3 10.57 -10.44 12.51
CA ILE A 3 9.51 -10.81 13.44
C ILE A 3 8.30 -11.20 12.62
N SER A 4 7.67 -12.31 12.98
CA SER A 4 6.46 -12.80 12.33
C SER A 4 5.26 -12.60 13.23
N THR A 5 4.12 -12.36 12.62
CA THR A 5 2.82 -12.32 13.30
C THR A 5 2.35 -13.74 13.66
N PRO A 6 1.47 -13.89 14.65
CA PRO A 6 0.88 -15.19 15.00
C PRO A 6 0.20 -15.92 13.84
N THR A 7 -0.45 -15.21 12.92
CA THR A 7 -1.14 -15.83 11.77
C THR A 7 -0.24 -16.04 10.56
N GLY A 8 0.98 -15.48 10.55
CA GLY A 8 1.86 -15.42 9.39
C GLY A 8 1.46 -14.40 8.33
N LYS A 9 0.28 -13.76 8.43
CA LYS A 9 -0.15 -12.64 7.59
C LYS A 9 0.31 -11.32 8.19
N ARG A 10 0.65 -10.32 7.38
CA ARG A 10 1.29 -9.08 7.86
C ARG A 10 0.47 -7.83 7.54
N ASP A 11 0.56 -6.83 8.43
CA ASP A 11 0.05 -5.48 8.25
C ASP A 11 1.22 -4.48 8.41
N ILE A 12 1.55 -3.76 7.34
CA ILE A 12 2.70 -2.86 7.31
C ILE A 12 2.20 -1.42 7.33
N TYR A 13 2.51 -0.67 8.38
CA TYR A 13 1.99 0.67 8.58
C TYR A 13 3.01 1.73 8.19
N TYR A 14 2.62 2.66 7.32
CA TYR A 14 3.49 3.77 6.92
C TYR A 14 3.50 4.86 7.99
N PHE A 15 4.68 5.14 8.56
CA PHE A 15 4.94 6.27 9.45
C PHE A 15 5.68 7.34 8.67
N THR A 16 5.09 8.53 8.56
CA THR A 16 5.65 9.63 7.76
C THR A 16 6.45 10.59 8.63
N ASN A 17 7.64 10.98 8.20
CA ASN A 17 8.52 11.85 9.01
C ASN A 17 7.93 13.26 9.23
N TRP A 18 7.14 13.75 8.28
CA TRP A 18 6.44 15.03 8.41
C TRP A 18 5.23 14.99 9.35
N SER A 19 4.81 13.81 9.84
CA SER A 19 3.68 13.70 10.77
C SER A 19 3.96 14.32 12.15
N ILE A 20 5.22 14.56 12.49
CA ILE A 20 5.62 15.17 13.77
C ILE A 20 5.32 16.68 13.87
N TYR A 21 4.98 17.32 12.75
CA TYR A 21 4.71 18.75 12.68
C TYR A 21 3.21 19.03 12.95
N ASP A 22 2.49 19.60 11.99
CA ASP A 22 1.09 20.02 12.16
C ASP A 22 0.12 18.87 12.47
N ARG A 23 0.49 17.64 12.06
CA ARG A 23 -0.27 16.42 12.38
C ARG A 23 -0.13 16.01 13.85
N HIS A 24 0.91 16.48 14.55
CA HIS A 24 1.22 16.15 15.94
C HIS A 24 1.16 14.64 16.24
N TYR A 25 1.67 13.82 15.32
CA TYR A 25 1.74 12.37 15.47
C TYR A 25 3.21 11.94 15.56
N PHE A 26 3.56 11.29 16.67
CA PHE A 26 4.93 10.96 17.02
C PHE A 26 5.12 9.45 17.17
N VAL A 27 6.36 9.00 17.22
CA VAL A 27 6.68 7.56 17.42
C VAL A 27 6.06 6.99 18.69
N LYS A 28 5.91 7.80 19.75
CA LYS A 28 5.25 7.38 20.99
C LYS A 28 3.76 7.06 20.83
N ASP A 29 3.13 7.60 19.79
CA ASP A 29 1.68 7.45 19.54
C ASP A 29 1.38 6.16 18.76
N LEU A 30 2.41 5.52 18.20
CA LEU A 30 2.28 4.19 17.62
C LEU A 30 1.92 3.18 18.72
N PRO A 31 0.92 2.31 18.50
CA PRO A 31 0.61 1.20 19.41
C PRO A 31 1.66 0.08 19.28
N ILE A 32 2.92 0.39 19.59
CA ILE A 32 4.10 -0.41 19.20
C ILE A 32 4.08 -1.85 19.72
N ASN A 33 3.37 -2.13 20.81
CA ASN A 33 3.24 -3.50 21.34
C ASN A 33 2.26 -4.37 20.52
N ASN A 34 1.54 -3.76 19.57
CA ASN A 34 0.52 -4.39 18.74
C ASN A 34 0.86 -4.29 17.24
N LEU A 35 1.97 -3.65 16.88
CA LEU A 35 2.43 -3.57 15.49
C LEU A 35 3.63 -4.47 15.29
N VAL A 36 3.64 -5.22 14.20
CA VAL A 36 4.79 -6.07 13.83
C VAL A 36 5.62 -5.42 12.73
N ASP A 37 5.01 -4.66 11.82
CA ASP A 37 5.70 -4.09 10.67
C ASP A 37 5.40 -2.61 10.49
N ILE A 38 6.46 -1.80 10.39
CA ILE A 38 6.39 -0.36 10.13
C ILE A 38 7.25 -0.04 8.92
N SER A 39 6.75 0.83 8.04
CA SER A 39 7.51 1.41 6.93
C SER A 39 7.74 2.89 7.21
N TYR A 40 9.00 3.29 7.37
CA TYR A 40 9.38 4.68 7.59
C TYR A 40 9.47 5.43 6.26
N ALA A 41 8.62 6.43 6.10
CA ALA A 41 8.50 7.24 4.89
C ALA A 41 8.97 8.69 5.12
N PHE A 42 9.84 9.26 4.28
CA PHE A 42 10.60 8.65 3.19
C PHE A 42 12.05 9.15 3.22
N VAL A 43 12.93 8.42 2.56
CA VAL A 43 14.23 8.96 2.12
C VAL A 43 14.24 9.16 0.61
N LYS A 44 15.09 10.07 0.15
CA LYS A 44 15.24 10.45 -1.26
C LYS A 44 16.28 9.59 -1.95
N VAL A 45 16.10 9.33 -3.24
CA VAL A 45 17.13 8.78 -4.14
C VAL A 45 17.60 9.90 -5.06
N GLN A 46 18.86 10.30 -5.01
CA GLN A 46 19.39 11.39 -5.83
C GLN A 46 19.75 10.90 -7.23
N ALA A 47 19.75 11.79 -8.23
CA ALA A 47 20.11 11.47 -9.61
C ALA A 47 21.54 10.92 -9.79
N THR A 48 22.40 11.08 -8.78
CA THR A 48 23.76 10.53 -8.68
C THR A 48 23.77 9.06 -8.28
N GLY A 49 22.65 8.50 -7.83
CA GLY A 49 22.53 7.18 -7.24
C GLY A 49 22.44 7.21 -5.72
N GLU A 50 23.02 8.20 -5.04
CA GLU A 50 23.09 8.20 -3.56
C GLU A 50 21.73 8.46 -2.91
N ILE A 51 21.49 7.86 -1.74
CA ILE A 51 20.31 8.17 -0.94
C ILE A 51 20.57 9.38 -0.02
N ALA A 52 19.51 10.11 0.32
CA ALA A 52 19.57 11.26 1.21
C ALA A 52 18.33 11.36 2.10
N LEU A 53 18.51 11.91 3.30
CA LEU A 53 17.40 12.25 4.19
C LEU A 53 16.43 13.22 3.49
N SER A 54 15.13 13.02 3.66
CA SER A 54 14.16 13.96 3.11
C SER A 54 14.02 15.19 3.99
N ASP A 55 14.18 15.00 5.31
CA ASP A 55 14.05 16.03 6.34
C ASP A 55 15.03 15.74 7.51
N PRO A 56 16.29 16.22 7.44
CA PRO A 56 17.28 15.96 8.48
C PRO A 56 16.84 16.38 9.88
N TRP A 57 15.98 17.40 10.01
CA TRP A 57 15.49 17.83 11.31
C TRP A 57 14.64 16.73 11.95
N ALA A 58 13.62 16.27 11.24
CA ALA A 58 12.76 15.18 11.71
C ALA A 58 13.54 13.87 11.86
N ASP A 59 14.39 13.55 10.89
CA ASP A 59 15.00 12.22 10.76
C ASP A 59 16.06 11.98 11.85
N VAL A 60 16.95 12.94 12.10
CA VAL A 60 18.18 12.72 12.91
C VAL A 60 18.61 13.88 13.83
N GLN A 61 17.93 15.03 13.86
CA GLN A 61 18.40 16.19 14.65
C GLN A 61 17.45 16.57 15.80
N ASN A 62 16.14 16.35 15.65
CA ASN A 62 15.17 16.78 16.65
C ASN A 62 15.38 16.02 17.98
N PRO A 63 15.62 16.70 19.10
CA PRO A 63 15.87 16.03 20.37
C PRO A 63 14.65 15.33 20.96
N PHE A 64 13.41 15.69 20.60
CA PHE A 64 12.19 15.12 21.22
C PHE A 64 12.19 15.19 22.76
N ASN A 65 12.63 16.32 23.31
CA ASN A 65 12.75 16.59 24.74
C ASN A 65 11.74 17.64 25.27
N VAL A 66 10.77 18.05 24.44
CA VAL A 66 9.78 19.08 24.77
C VAL A 66 8.37 18.52 24.60
N GLY A 67 7.47 18.95 25.48
CA GLY A 67 6.02 18.84 25.27
C GLY A 67 5.44 17.44 25.41
N GLY A 68 6.21 16.45 25.87
CA GLY A 68 5.70 15.08 25.91
C GLY A 68 5.91 14.30 24.61
N ASN A 69 6.56 14.89 23.60
CA ASN A 69 6.49 14.40 22.21
C ASN A 69 7.39 13.19 21.91
N GLY A 70 8.41 12.95 22.74
CA GLY A 70 9.33 11.82 22.57
C GLY A 70 8.86 10.52 23.21
N VAL A 71 9.46 9.42 22.77
CA VAL A 71 9.36 8.12 23.43
C VAL A 71 9.98 8.22 24.82
N ASP A 72 9.24 7.78 25.83
CA ASP A 72 9.70 7.83 27.22
C ASP A 72 10.82 6.81 27.53
N PRO A 73 11.77 7.13 28.42
CA PRO A 73 11.97 8.45 29.00
C PRO A 73 12.42 9.44 27.92
N GLN A 74 11.86 10.65 27.91
CA GLN A 74 12.25 11.68 26.94
C GLN A 74 13.74 11.98 26.99
N ASN A 75 14.29 12.36 25.84
CA ASN A 75 15.68 12.77 25.74
C ASN A 75 15.94 14.01 26.61
N ASN A 76 17.17 14.14 27.08
CA ASN A 76 17.64 15.39 27.67
C ASN A 76 18.21 16.31 26.56
N PRO A 77 18.40 17.62 26.82
CA PRO A 77 18.94 18.56 25.82
C PRO A 77 20.33 18.23 25.25
N ASN A 78 21.09 17.36 25.91
CA ASN A 78 22.43 16.93 25.51
C ASN A 78 22.46 15.46 25.06
N ALA A 79 21.31 14.91 24.61
CA ALA A 79 21.26 13.56 24.08
C ALA A 79 22.27 13.40 22.92
N PRO A 80 23.00 12.27 22.84
CA PRO A 80 23.99 12.06 21.82
C PRO A 80 23.33 11.95 20.43
N PRO A 81 24.04 12.26 19.33
CA PRO A 81 23.45 12.33 17.98
C PRO A 81 22.64 11.10 17.56
N GLU A 82 23.04 9.91 17.97
CA GLU A 82 22.36 8.64 17.66
C GLU A 82 21.02 8.44 18.38
N ASP A 83 20.69 9.27 19.37
CA ASP A 83 19.42 9.27 20.09
C ASP A 83 18.46 10.37 19.60
N LEU A 84 18.93 11.23 18.68
CA LEU A 84 18.16 12.32 18.10
C LEU A 84 17.32 11.87 16.91
N GLY A 85 16.33 12.69 16.57
CA GLY A 85 15.41 12.47 15.47
C GLY A 85 14.54 11.23 15.64
N LEU A 86 13.74 10.97 14.63
CA LEU A 86 12.85 9.82 14.57
C LEU A 86 13.62 8.50 14.62
N PHE A 87 14.82 8.44 14.03
CA PHE A 87 15.67 7.25 14.10
C PHE A 87 16.11 6.94 15.53
N GLY A 88 16.47 7.98 16.30
CA GLY A 88 16.74 7.84 17.72
C GLY A 88 15.53 7.35 18.51
N GLN A 89 14.31 7.81 18.17
CA GLN A 89 13.08 7.34 18.82
C GLN A 89 12.82 5.85 18.53
N PHE A 90 12.96 5.39 17.28
CA PHE A 90 12.83 3.97 16.95
C PHE A 90 13.95 3.12 17.56
N LYS A 91 15.19 3.62 17.59
CA LYS A 91 16.31 2.98 18.28
C LYS A 91 15.98 2.77 19.75
N LYS A 92 15.44 3.79 20.45
CA LYS A 92 15.04 3.67 21.86
C LYS A 92 14.02 2.56 22.07
N LEU A 93 13.00 2.46 21.22
CA LEU A 93 12.02 1.38 21.29
C LEU A 93 12.68 -0.01 21.09
N LEU A 94 13.50 -0.17 20.05
CA LEU A 94 14.10 -1.47 19.69
C LEU A 94 15.21 -1.91 20.64
N LYS A 95 16.13 -1.01 20.97
CA LYS A 95 17.39 -1.33 21.68
C LYS A 95 17.28 -1.11 23.18
N ASP A 96 16.66 -0.03 23.61
CA ASP A 96 16.63 0.33 25.04
C ASP A 96 15.43 -0.30 25.76
N GLN A 97 14.28 -0.35 25.09
CA GLN A 97 13.06 -0.94 25.65
C GLN A 97 12.79 -2.39 25.19
N GLY A 98 13.59 -2.92 24.27
CA GLY A 98 13.46 -4.29 23.78
C GLY A 98 12.15 -4.59 23.04
N LYS A 99 11.48 -3.58 22.47
CA LYS A 99 10.29 -3.76 21.64
C LYS A 99 10.62 -4.60 20.41
N GLN A 100 9.64 -5.36 19.95
CA GLN A 100 9.79 -6.32 18.86
C GLN A 100 8.91 -5.90 17.69
N PHE A 101 9.51 -5.22 16.71
CA PHE A 101 8.88 -4.93 15.41
C PHE A 101 9.96 -4.86 14.31
N ASN A 102 9.52 -5.05 13.06
CA ASN A 102 10.32 -4.81 11.87
C ASN A 102 10.16 -3.35 11.45
N LEU A 103 11.25 -2.74 10.98
CA LEU A 103 11.25 -1.38 10.46
C LEU A 103 11.88 -1.38 9.06
N MET A 104 11.06 -1.01 8.09
CA MET A 104 11.49 -0.84 6.71
C MET A 104 11.83 0.62 6.43
N LEU A 105 12.87 0.86 5.64
CA LEU A 105 13.17 2.18 5.10
C LEU A 105 12.47 2.31 3.74
N ALA A 106 11.51 3.22 3.61
CA ALA A 106 10.86 3.50 2.33
C ALA A 106 11.60 4.60 1.58
N LEU A 107 11.88 4.34 0.30
CA LEU A 107 12.58 5.25 -0.60
C LEU A 107 11.61 5.75 -1.66
N GLY A 108 11.56 7.06 -1.88
CA GLY A 108 10.72 7.64 -2.93
C GLY A 108 9.33 8.05 -2.45
N GLY A 109 8.31 7.46 -3.06
CA GLY A 109 6.92 7.91 -3.03
C GLY A 109 6.62 8.94 -4.11
N TRP A 110 5.35 9.34 -4.20
CA TRP A 110 4.81 10.21 -5.25
C TRP A 110 5.68 11.45 -5.58
N THR A 111 6.16 12.17 -4.56
CA THR A 111 6.89 13.44 -4.77
C THR A 111 8.40 13.27 -4.91
N LEU A 112 8.97 12.14 -4.47
CA LEU A 112 10.43 11.91 -4.43
C LEU A 112 10.89 10.87 -5.46
N SER A 113 10.01 10.49 -6.40
CA SER A 113 10.32 9.54 -7.46
C SER A 113 11.02 10.12 -8.69
N ALA A 114 11.21 11.45 -8.73
CA ALA A 114 11.65 12.15 -9.94
C ALA A 114 12.99 11.67 -10.53
N THR A 115 13.86 11.14 -9.70
CA THR A 115 15.26 10.86 -10.01
C THR A 115 15.61 9.38 -10.05
N PHE A 116 14.65 8.46 -9.88
CA PHE A 116 14.93 7.02 -9.90
C PHE A 116 15.53 6.55 -11.23
N SER A 117 14.93 6.94 -12.36
CA SER A 117 15.46 6.56 -13.69
C SER A 117 16.90 7.06 -13.87
N ASP A 118 17.18 8.31 -13.48
CA ASP A 118 18.54 8.87 -13.52
C ASP A 118 19.50 8.11 -12.60
N ALA A 119 19.08 7.80 -11.37
CA ALA A 119 19.86 7.12 -10.35
C ALA A 119 20.24 5.69 -10.77
N PHE A 120 19.42 5.02 -11.58
CA PHE A 120 19.65 3.63 -11.97
C PHE A 120 20.20 3.47 -13.40
N SER A 121 20.32 4.57 -14.14
CA SER A 121 20.70 4.58 -15.57
C SER A 121 22.09 4.03 -15.91
N THR A 122 23.06 4.07 -14.99
CA THR A 122 24.44 3.58 -15.26
C THR A 122 24.95 2.64 -14.17
N VAL A 123 25.99 1.85 -14.49
CA VAL A 123 26.62 0.93 -13.54
C VAL A 123 27.18 1.69 -12.32
N GLU A 124 27.79 2.85 -12.55
CA GLU A 124 28.39 3.69 -11.51
C GLU A 124 27.32 4.18 -10.55
N LYS A 125 26.19 4.69 -11.07
CA LYS A 125 25.11 5.21 -10.23
C LYS A 125 24.35 4.12 -9.48
N ARG A 126 24.11 2.97 -10.11
CA ARG A 126 23.56 1.79 -9.41
C ARG A 126 24.50 1.32 -8.28
N SER A 127 25.80 1.35 -8.52
CA SER A 127 26.80 1.00 -7.49
C SER A 127 26.82 2.03 -6.35
N ALA A 128 26.70 3.32 -6.68
CA ALA A 128 26.58 4.40 -5.70
C ALA A 128 25.32 4.24 -4.84
N PHE A 129 24.18 3.91 -5.45
CA PHE A 129 22.94 3.62 -4.74
C PHE A 129 23.07 2.47 -3.74
N VAL A 130 23.54 1.31 -4.20
CA VAL A 130 23.68 0.13 -3.34
C VAL A 130 24.67 0.40 -2.21
N THR A 131 25.78 1.09 -2.48
CA THR A 131 26.78 1.45 -1.47
C THR A 131 26.22 2.43 -0.45
N SER A 132 25.59 3.50 -0.92
CA SER A 132 24.98 4.55 -0.08
C SER A 132 23.90 3.97 0.83
N LEU A 133 23.01 3.14 0.28
CA LEU A 133 21.96 2.47 1.06
C LEU A 133 22.54 1.50 2.09
N THR A 134 23.53 0.70 1.72
CA THR A 134 24.20 -0.23 2.65
C THR A 134 24.88 0.51 3.80
N ASN A 135 25.58 1.60 3.50
CA ASN A 135 26.21 2.44 4.52
C ASN A 135 25.16 3.06 5.46
N PHE A 136 24.04 3.53 4.91
CA PHE A 136 22.97 4.14 5.68
C PHE A 136 22.33 3.16 6.68
N VAL A 137 21.93 1.97 6.23
CA VAL A 137 21.33 0.96 7.13
C VAL A 137 22.35 0.36 8.11
N THR A 138 23.64 0.42 7.79
CA THR A 138 24.73 0.09 8.73
C THR A 138 24.90 1.18 9.79
N GLN A 139 24.81 2.45 9.39
CA GLN A 139 24.86 3.59 10.30
C GLN A 139 23.65 3.62 11.26
N TYR A 140 22.47 3.24 10.76
CA TYR A 140 21.23 3.18 11.54
C TYR A 140 20.73 1.71 11.63
N PRO A 141 21.29 0.88 12.53
CA PRO A 141 20.99 -0.55 12.63
C PRO A 141 19.65 -0.84 13.34
N ILE A 142 18.62 -0.13 12.91
CA ILE A 142 17.21 -0.23 13.28
C ILE A 142 16.36 -0.78 12.13
N PHE A 143 16.84 -0.66 10.89
CA PHE A 143 16.14 -1.14 9.71
C PHE A 143 16.49 -2.60 9.40
N ASN A 144 15.48 -3.37 8.99
CA ASN A 144 15.63 -4.74 8.49
C ASN A 144 14.89 -4.99 7.18
N GLY A 145 14.35 -3.95 6.56
CA GLY A 145 13.80 -4.02 5.22
C GLY A 145 13.92 -2.70 4.46
N ILE A 146 13.75 -2.79 3.15
CA ILE A 146 13.82 -1.71 2.18
C ILE A 146 12.52 -1.76 1.37
N SER A 147 11.76 -0.65 1.33
CA SER A 147 10.63 -0.50 0.41
C SER A 147 11.01 0.49 -0.67
N ILE A 148 11.03 0.04 -1.93
CA ILE A 148 11.28 0.90 -3.08
C ILE A 148 9.93 1.36 -3.60
N ASP A 149 9.66 2.64 -3.47
CA ASP A 149 8.41 3.26 -3.91
C ASP A 149 8.71 4.21 -5.08
N TRP A 150 9.01 3.61 -6.24
CA TRP A 150 9.24 4.35 -7.49
C TRP A 150 7.91 4.47 -8.23
N GLU A 151 7.37 5.68 -8.22
CA GLU A 151 6.09 6.05 -8.84
C GLU A 151 6.30 6.87 -10.14
N TYR A 152 6.34 6.25 -11.33
CA TYR A 152 6.26 4.81 -11.55
C TYR A 152 7.33 4.27 -12.51
N LEU A 153 7.77 3.04 -12.21
CA LEU A 153 8.59 2.23 -13.10
C LEU A 153 7.82 1.84 -14.38
N SER A 154 8.42 2.07 -15.54
CA SER A 154 7.85 1.74 -16.85
C SER A 154 8.93 1.52 -17.92
N ASP A 155 8.74 0.56 -18.82
CA ASP A 155 9.70 0.21 -19.88
C ASP A 155 9.32 0.77 -21.26
N ASP A 156 8.21 1.49 -21.37
CA ASP A 156 7.77 2.11 -22.63
C ASP A 156 8.26 3.55 -22.80
N GLY A 157 8.91 4.11 -21.76
CA GLY A 157 9.43 5.48 -21.76
C GLY A 157 8.36 6.54 -21.49
N VAL A 158 7.18 6.15 -20.98
CA VAL A 158 6.08 7.07 -20.64
C VAL A 158 6.07 7.31 -19.13
N ASN A 159 6.06 8.59 -18.73
CA ASN A 159 5.89 8.93 -17.31
C ASN A 159 4.42 8.76 -16.91
N TYR A 160 4.15 7.75 -16.08
CA TYR A 160 2.84 7.51 -15.48
C TYR A 160 2.71 8.07 -14.05
N GLY A 161 3.81 8.57 -13.49
CA GLY A 161 3.84 9.14 -12.15
C GLY A 161 3.64 10.65 -12.16
N LYS A 162 4.18 11.32 -11.15
CA LYS A 162 4.11 12.77 -11.04
C LYS A 162 4.83 13.46 -12.23
N ASP A 163 4.25 14.55 -12.72
CA ASP A 163 4.90 15.43 -13.69
C ASP A 163 6.31 15.84 -13.24
N GLY A 164 7.26 15.71 -14.16
CA GLY A 164 8.69 15.98 -13.96
C GLY A 164 9.54 14.76 -13.67
N ASN A 165 8.96 13.57 -13.48
CA ASN A 165 9.74 12.35 -13.25
C ASN A 165 10.52 11.94 -14.50
N SER A 166 11.80 11.60 -14.30
CA SER A 166 12.64 11.00 -15.33
C SER A 166 12.18 9.57 -15.62
N VAL A 167 12.14 9.20 -16.90
CA VAL A 167 11.71 7.88 -17.37
C VAL A 167 12.51 7.47 -18.60
N ARG A 168 12.80 6.17 -18.72
CA ARG A 168 13.53 5.57 -19.84
C ARG A 168 13.01 4.18 -20.15
N LYS A 169 13.20 3.72 -21.39
CA LYS A 169 12.79 2.36 -21.81
C LYS A 169 13.59 1.27 -21.12
N GLU A 170 14.80 1.60 -20.67
CA GLU A 170 15.72 0.70 -20.00
C GLU A 170 15.43 0.57 -18.49
N ASP A 171 14.43 1.28 -17.95
CA ASP A 171 14.21 1.37 -16.51
C ASP A 171 13.97 0.01 -15.84
N GLY A 172 13.21 -0.90 -16.46
CA GLY A 172 13.00 -2.26 -15.95
C GLY A 172 14.27 -3.10 -15.90
N GLU A 173 15.11 -3.03 -16.93
CA GLU A 173 16.41 -3.71 -16.93
C GLU A 173 17.35 -3.13 -15.88
N ASN A 174 17.40 -1.80 -15.78
CA ASN A 174 18.18 -1.11 -14.78
C ASN A 174 17.72 -1.44 -13.36
N PHE A 175 16.41 -1.55 -13.14
CA PHE A 175 15.84 -1.91 -11.85
C PHE A 175 16.17 -3.36 -11.46
N ILE A 176 16.10 -4.30 -12.40
CA ILE A 176 16.55 -5.69 -12.18
C ILE A 176 18.01 -5.72 -11.71
N LEU A 177 18.89 -4.95 -12.35
CA LEU A 177 20.30 -4.88 -11.99
C LEU A 177 20.51 -4.28 -10.58
N VAL A 178 19.70 -3.28 -10.20
CA VAL A 178 19.71 -2.74 -8.83
C VAL A 178 19.28 -3.81 -7.83
N LEU A 179 18.16 -4.49 -8.07
CA LEU A 179 17.63 -5.52 -7.17
C LEU A 179 18.63 -6.67 -6.97
N GLN A 180 19.28 -7.13 -8.04
CA GLN A 180 20.34 -8.15 -7.95
C GLN A 180 21.52 -7.68 -7.08
N ALA A 181 21.96 -6.44 -7.25
CA ALA A 181 23.04 -5.87 -6.47
C ALA A 181 22.65 -5.68 -4.99
N LEU A 182 21.42 -5.22 -4.72
CA LEU A 182 20.87 -5.13 -3.37
C LEU A 182 20.79 -6.49 -2.69
N ARG A 183 20.31 -7.53 -3.39
CA ARG A 183 20.26 -8.90 -2.82
C ARG A 183 21.62 -9.42 -2.42
N LYS A 184 22.67 -9.06 -3.17
CA LYS A 184 24.04 -9.41 -2.82
C LYS A 184 24.54 -8.61 -1.61
N ALA A 185 24.25 -7.31 -1.54
CA ALA A 185 24.76 -6.43 -0.49
C ALA A 185 24.02 -6.58 0.85
N LEU A 186 22.71 -6.84 0.79
CA LEU A 186 21.80 -6.90 1.94
C LEU A 186 21.00 -8.23 1.93
N PRO A 187 21.66 -9.41 1.98
CA PRO A 187 21.00 -10.70 1.77
C PRO A 187 19.99 -11.07 2.86
N SER A 188 20.04 -10.41 4.02
CA SER A 188 19.11 -10.64 5.14
C SER A 188 18.01 -9.58 5.26
N TYR A 189 17.99 -8.58 4.37
CA TYR A 189 16.96 -7.55 4.37
C TYR A 189 15.77 -7.99 3.53
N THR A 190 14.58 -7.68 4.02
CA THR A 190 13.38 -7.68 3.18
C THR A 190 13.54 -6.60 2.11
N ILE A 191 13.25 -6.91 0.84
CA ILE A 191 13.15 -5.93 -0.24
C ILE A 191 11.74 -5.99 -0.82
N ALA A 192 11.03 -4.87 -0.73
CA ALA A 192 9.71 -4.66 -1.28
C ALA A 192 9.72 -3.63 -2.41
N PHE A 193 8.71 -3.72 -3.28
CA PHE A 193 8.46 -2.74 -4.32
C PHE A 193 6.99 -2.32 -4.29
N CYS A 194 6.72 -1.02 -4.25
CA CYS A 194 5.37 -0.47 -4.38
C CYS A 194 5.00 -0.33 -5.87
N CYS A 195 3.81 -0.80 -6.26
CA CYS A 195 3.43 -0.86 -7.67
C CYS A 195 1.95 -0.55 -7.91
N PHE A 196 1.62 -0.29 -9.18
CA PHE A 196 0.26 -0.03 -9.64
C PHE A 196 -0.74 -1.11 -9.23
N ALA A 197 -1.94 -0.69 -8.89
CA ALA A 197 -3.10 -1.56 -8.80
C ALA A 197 -3.95 -1.61 -10.10
N ALA A 198 -3.72 -0.70 -11.04
CA ALA A 198 -4.39 -0.66 -12.35
C ALA A 198 -3.65 -1.55 -13.38
N PRO A 199 -4.20 -2.71 -13.79
CA PRO A 199 -3.50 -3.68 -14.64
C PRO A 199 -2.94 -3.11 -15.95
N GLU A 200 -3.68 -2.24 -16.62
CA GLU A 200 -3.31 -1.67 -17.91
C GLU A 200 -2.17 -0.64 -17.81
N LYS A 201 -1.89 -0.11 -16.61
CA LYS A 201 -0.79 0.82 -16.35
C LYS A 201 0.52 0.10 -15.97
N VAL A 202 0.48 -1.21 -15.75
CA VAL A 202 1.68 -1.98 -15.41
C VAL A 202 2.55 -2.19 -16.67
N LYS A 203 3.72 -1.52 -16.71
CA LYS A 203 4.64 -1.50 -17.86
C LYS A 203 6.06 -1.99 -17.53
N TRP A 204 6.22 -2.82 -16.49
CA TRP A 204 7.52 -3.32 -16.03
C TRP A 204 7.59 -4.86 -16.07
N PRO A 205 8.80 -5.47 -16.04
CA PRO A 205 8.97 -6.90 -16.34
C PRO A 205 8.71 -7.76 -15.09
N ILE A 206 7.41 -7.96 -14.78
CA ILE A 206 6.93 -8.65 -13.56
C ILE A 206 7.65 -9.96 -13.29
N GLU A 207 7.71 -10.84 -14.28
CA GLU A 207 8.25 -12.20 -14.14
C GLU A 207 9.75 -12.23 -13.81
N ARG A 208 10.47 -11.13 -14.06
CA ARG A 208 11.91 -11.03 -13.81
C ARG A 208 12.23 -10.23 -12.54
N VAL A 209 11.36 -9.28 -12.18
CA VAL A 209 11.51 -8.47 -10.96
C VAL A 209 11.01 -9.21 -9.72
N VAL A 210 9.83 -9.85 -9.78
CA VAL A 210 9.20 -10.49 -8.61
C VAL A 210 10.06 -11.59 -7.96
N PRO A 211 10.82 -12.42 -8.70
CA PRO A 211 11.75 -13.37 -8.08
C PRO A 211 12.84 -12.71 -7.23
N LEU A 212 13.16 -11.44 -7.48
CA LEU A 212 14.17 -10.67 -6.75
C LEU A 212 13.59 -9.89 -5.56
N LEU A 213 12.28 -9.87 -5.37
CA LEU A 213 11.59 -9.20 -4.26
C LEU A 213 11.15 -10.21 -3.19
N ASP A 214 11.01 -9.79 -1.95
CA ASP A 214 10.32 -10.57 -0.91
C ASP A 214 8.82 -10.26 -0.96
N GLU A 215 8.50 -9.00 -1.22
CA GLU A 215 7.14 -8.47 -1.13
C GLU A 215 6.86 -7.54 -2.32
N LEU A 216 5.62 -7.58 -2.79
CA LEU A 216 5.06 -6.69 -3.78
C LEU A 216 3.90 -5.94 -3.13
N HIS A 217 4.10 -4.64 -2.93
CA HIS A 217 3.14 -3.77 -2.26
C HIS A 217 2.25 -3.13 -3.31
N VAL A 218 1.09 -3.73 -3.57
CA VAL A 218 0.14 -3.27 -4.57
C VAL A 218 -0.73 -2.18 -3.96
N MET A 219 -0.58 -0.95 -4.44
CA MET A 219 -1.26 0.24 -3.90
C MET A 219 -2.72 0.27 -4.34
N THR A 220 -3.56 -0.61 -3.80
CA THR A 220 -5.00 -0.75 -4.12
C THR A 220 -5.85 0.31 -3.41
N TYR A 221 -5.43 1.55 -3.55
CA TYR A 221 -6.12 2.78 -3.16
C TYR A 221 -5.80 3.83 -4.23
N ASP A 222 -6.39 5.03 -4.11
CA ASP A 222 -6.21 6.09 -5.12
C ASP A 222 -6.69 5.70 -6.51
N PHE A 223 -7.71 4.84 -6.58
CA PHE A 223 -8.36 4.50 -7.85
C PHE A 223 -9.07 5.71 -8.46
N HIS A 224 -9.70 6.54 -7.63
CA HIS A 224 -10.61 7.58 -8.09
C HIS A 224 -10.59 8.84 -7.21
N ASP A 225 -10.65 10.03 -7.82
CA ASP A 225 -10.73 11.34 -7.14
C ASP A 225 -11.44 12.37 -8.03
N GLY A 226 -12.36 13.15 -7.48
CA GLY A 226 -13.03 14.20 -8.24
C GLY A 226 -12.10 15.32 -8.71
N ASN A 227 -10.94 15.52 -8.06
CA ASN A 227 -9.92 16.48 -8.47
C ASN A 227 -9.17 16.06 -9.74
N TRP A 228 -9.30 14.81 -10.18
CA TRP A 228 -8.64 14.31 -11.39
C TRP A 228 -9.48 14.49 -12.66
N GLY A 229 -10.57 15.26 -12.57
CA GLY A 229 -11.43 15.58 -13.71
C GLY A 229 -12.44 14.49 -14.07
N GLU A 230 -12.64 13.53 -13.17
CA GLU A 230 -13.66 12.50 -13.32
C GLU A 230 -15.06 13.09 -13.32
N THR A 231 -15.93 12.53 -14.17
CA THR A 231 -17.30 13.06 -14.39
C THR A 231 -18.37 12.28 -13.62
N LYS A 232 -17.97 11.23 -12.90
CA LYS A 232 -18.81 10.43 -12.01
C LYS A 232 -18.06 10.13 -10.73
N SER A 233 -18.79 10.02 -9.63
CA SER A 233 -18.24 9.60 -8.35
C SER A 233 -17.97 8.08 -8.34
N ALA A 234 -16.91 7.68 -7.67
CA ALA A 234 -16.46 6.29 -7.61
C ALA A 234 -15.71 6.02 -6.29
N HIS A 235 -15.39 4.75 -6.02
CA HIS A 235 -14.65 4.35 -4.84
C HIS A 235 -13.14 4.40 -5.09
N HIS A 236 -12.37 5.03 -4.21
CA HIS A 236 -10.92 5.06 -4.40
C HIS A 236 -10.19 3.80 -3.91
N THR A 237 -10.84 2.92 -3.15
CA THR A 237 -10.20 1.74 -2.54
C THR A 237 -11.16 0.55 -2.31
N ASN A 238 -12.14 0.39 -3.20
CA ASN A 238 -13.09 -0.73 -3.14
C ASN A 238 -12.41 -2.10 -3.26
N LEU A 239 -12.95 -3.08 -2.51
CA LEU A 239 -12.45 -4.45 -2.53
C LEU A 239 -12.87 -5.18 -3.80
N MET A 240 -14.17 -5.14 -4.13
CA MET A 240 -14.73 -5.84 -5.27
C MET A 240 -15.00 -4.89 -6.45
N PRO A 241 -15.06 -5.41 -7.70
CA PRO A 241 -15.49 -4.62 -8.84
C PRO A 241 -16.92 -4.11 -8.65
N SER A 242 -17.24 -2.97 -9.26
CA SER A 242 -18.61 -2.48 -9.35
C SER A 242 -18.87 -1.77 -10.67
N SER A 243 -20.15 -1.56 -11.00
CA SER A 243 -20.54 -0.84 -12.23
C SER A 243 -20.06 0.62 -12.32
N HIS A 244 -19.53 1.19 -11.23
CA HIS A 244 -19.11 2.59 -11.12
C HIS A 244 -17.65 2.80 -10.66
N ALA A 245 -16.88 1.73 -10.47
CA ALA A 245 -15.44 1.82 -10.22
C ALA A 245 -14.69 1.15 -11.38
N ALA A 246 -13.64 1.80 -11.90
CA ALA A 246 -12.85 1.27 -13.00
C ALA A 246 -11.83 0.20 -12.55
N TRP A 247 -11.49 0.21 -11.27
CA TRP A 247 -10.53 -0.69 -10.66
C TRP A 247 -11.01 -1.17 -9.30
N SER A 248 -10.45 -2.28 -8.83
CA SER A 248 -10.73 -2.87 -7.52
C SER A 248 -9.50 -3.61 -6.99
N VAL A 249 -9.49 -3.90 -5.68
CA VAL A 249 -8.48 -4.76 -5.07
C VAL A 249 -8.48 -6.15 -5.74
N ASP A 250 -9.66 -6.71 -5.96
CA ASP A 250 -9.85 -8.04 -6.58
C ASP A 250 -9.22 -8.10 -7.98
N GLU A 251 -9.54 -7.15 -8.86
CA GLU A 251 -8.96 -7.08 -10.22
C GLU A 251 -7.44 -6.91 -10.20
N ALA A 252 -6.92 -6.08 -9.29
CA ALA A 252 -5.48 -5.90 -9.14
C ALA A 252 -4.78 -7.21 -8.73
N VAL A 253 -5.34 -7.90 -7.74
CA VAL A 253 -4.81 -9.17 -7.24
C VAL A 253 -4.88 -10.25 -8.32
N GLU A 254 -6.03 -10.43 -8.97
CA GLU A 254 -6.20 -11.40 -10.06
C GLU A 254 -5.24 -11.13 -11.21
N PHE A 255 -4.97 -9.86 -11.53
CA PHE A 255 -3.94 -9.51 -12.51
C PHE A 255 -2.57 -10.04 -12.07
N TYR A 256 -2.07 -9.74 -10.87
CA TYR A 256 -0.75 -10.21 -10.44
C TYR A 256 -0.68 -11.73 -10.32
N LEU A 257 -1.74 -12.40 -9.86
CA LEU A 257 -1.83 -13.86 -9.84
C LEU A 257 -1.77 -14.45 -11.26
N SER A 258 -2.44 -13.84 -12.23
CA SER A 258 -2.38 -14.26 -13.64
C SER A 258 -0.99 -14.14 -14.25
N ARG A 259 -0.13 -13.29 -13.67
CA ARG A 259 1.28 -13.10 -14.03
C ARG A 259 2.24 -13.97 -13.20
N ALA A 260 1.71 -14.99 -12.54
CA ALA A 260 2.43 -15.95 -11.71
C ALA A 260 3.19 -15.33 -10.52
N VAL A 261 2.74 -14.18 -10.02
CA VAL A 261 3.22 -13.65 -8.73
C VAL A 261 2.74 -14.58 -7.63
N PRO A 262 3.62 -15.11 -6.76
CA PRO A 262 3.19 -15.95 -5.65
C PRO A 262 2.25 -15.16 -4.72
N PRO A 263 1.08 -15.71 -4.33
CA PRO A 263 0.11 -15.01 -3.48
C PRO A 263 0.74 -14.43 -2.20
N ALA A 264 1.59 -15.23 -1.53
CA ALA A 264 2.28 -14.83 -0.30
C ALA A 264 3.23 -13.63 -0.45
N LYS A 265 3.59 -13.22 -1.68
CA LYS A 265 4.35 -11.99 -1.93
C LYS A 265 3.46 -10.77 -2.15
N ILE A 266 2.16 -10.94 -2.39
CA ILE A 266 1.24 -9.85 -2.70
C ILE A 266 0.72 -9.23 -1.40
N PHE A 267 0.89 -7.92 -1.27
CA PHE A 267 0.34 -7.12 -0.19
C PHE A 267 -0.61 -6.11 -0.81
N ILE A 268 -1.90 -6.14 -0.43
CA ILE A 268 -2.89 -5.16 -0.89
C ILE A 268 -2.77 -3.86 -0.09
N GLY A 269 -3.52 -2.82 -0.45
CA GLY A 269 -3.54 -1.53 0.22
C GLY A 269 -4.78 -1.28 1.08
N GLY A 270 -4.58 -0.64 2.24
CA GLY A 270 -5.60 -0.03 3.09
C GLY A 270 -5.37 1.47 3.25
N ALA A 271 -6.45 2.26 3.25
CA ALA A 271 -6.38 3.72 3.31
C ALA A 271 -6.87 4.26 4.66
N LEU A 272 -6.05 5.05 5.35
CA LEU A 272 -6.42 5.85 6.52
C LEU A 272 -6.84 7.27 6.15
N TYR A 273 -7.40 7.43 4.95
CA TYR A 273 -7.84 8.69 4.37
C TYR A 273 -8.95 8.45 3.35
N SER A 274 -9.63 9.52 2.92
CA SER A 274 -10.57 9.51 1.80
C SER A 274 -10.00 10.13 0.54
N ARG A 275 -10.65 9.79 -0.58
CA ARG A 275 -10.72 10.63 -1.77
C ARG A 275 -12.20 10.98 -2.00
N GLY A 276 -12.48 12.18 -2.51
CA GLY A 276 -13.86 12.65 -2.57
C GLY A 276 -14.24 13.43 -3.83
N PHE A 277 -15.55 13.63 -3.97
CA PHE A 277 -16.22 14.25 -5.11
C PHE A 277 -17.17 15.35 -4.63
N ALA A 278 -17.30 16.40 -5.44
CA ALA A 278 -18.30 17.44 -5.27
C ALA A 278 -19.40 17.35 -6.33
N ASN A 279 -20.51 18.06 -6.05
CA ASN A 279 -21.67 18.19 -6.91
C ASN A 279 -22.34 16.86 -7.30
N THR A 280 -22.23 15.84 -6.45
CA THR A 280 -22.76 14.50 -6.71
C THR A 280 -23.89 14.11 -5.75
N ASP A 281 -24.85 13.34 -6.25
CA ASP A 281 -26.03 12.88 -5.48
C ASP A 281 -25.83 11.51 -4.83
N GLY A 282 -24.67 10.87 -5.01
CA GLY A 282 -24.35 9.56 -4.48
C GLY A 282 -23.23 8.87 -5.25
N ILE A 283 -22.85 7.65 -4.87
CA ILE A 283 -21.82 6.87 -5.56
C ILE A 283 -22.30 6.47 -6.98
N GLY A 284 -21.41 6.50 -7.98
CA GLY A 284 -21.72 6.19 -9.38
C GLY A 284 -22.54 7.25 -10.12
N MET A 285 -22.93 8.34 -9.45
CA MET A 285 -23.70 9.43 -10.05
C MET A 285 -22.78 10.46 -10.70
N PRO A 286 -23.31 11.31 -11.61
CA PRO A 286 -22.56 12.45 -12.12
C PRO A 286 -21.92 13.26 -11.00
N ALA A 287 -20.69 13.71 -11.21
CA ALA A 287 -19.91 14.50 -10.27
C ALA A 287 -19.16 15.60 -11.02
N GLN A 288 -18.81 16.67 -10.32
CA GLN A 288 -18.01 17.75 -10.87
C GLN A 288 -17.09 18.32 -9.80
N GLY A 289 -15.79 18.06 -9.94
CA GLY A 289 -14.75 18.51 -9.01
C GLY A 289 -14.57 17.58 -7.80
N GLY A 290 -13.50 17.80 -7.06
CA GLY A 290 -13.20 17.07 -5.83
C GLY A 290 -13.95 17.60 -4.62
N SER A 291 -14.04 16.76 -3.59
CA SER A 291 -14.61 17.14 -2.29
C SER A 291 -13.93 18.40 -1.74
N PRO A 292 -14.69 19.40 -1.25
CA PRO A 292 -14.12 20.57 -0.59
C PRO A 292 -13.61 20.25 0.83
N HIS A 293 -13.87 19.05 1.35
CA HIS A 293 -13.35 18.62 2.64
C HIS A 293 -11.84 18.40 2.55
N THR A 294 -11.11 18.81 3.58
CA THR A 294 -9.64 18.79 3.55
C THR A 294 -9.08 18.66 4.95
N SER A 295 -8.23 17.67 5.15
CA SER A 295 -7.36 17.60 6.34
C SER A 295 -6.03 18.29 6.10
N TRP A 296 -5.37 17.94 5.00
CA TRP A 296 -4.03 18.42 4.66
C TRP A 296 -3.90 18.81 3.17
N GLU A 297 -4.56 18.04 2.30
CA GLU A 297 -4.53 18.22 0.85
C GLU A 297 -5.97 18.29 0.30
N PRO A 298 -6.21 19.10 -0.75
CA PRO A 298 -7.54 19.21 -1.36
C PRO A 298 -8.13 17.84 -1.75
N GLY A 299 -9.40 17.60 -1.40
CA GLY A 299 -10.12 16.35 -1.68
C GLY A 299 -9.74 15.15 -0.84
N LEU A 300 -8.85 15.32 0.15
CA LEU A 300 -8.41 14.27 1.06
C LEU A 300 -8.74 14.60 2.51
N VAL A 301 -9.38 13.66 3.20
CA VAL A 301 -9.69 13.76 4.63
C VAL A 301 -9.09 12.57 5.36
N ASP A 302 -8.42 12.81 6.50
CA ASP A 302 -7.95 11.73 7.36
C ASP A 302 -9.14 10.89 7.86
N TYR A 303 -8.97 9.57 7.94
CA TYR A 303 -10.03 8.67 8.40
C TYR A 303 -10.60 9.04 9.78
N LYS A 304 -9.74 9.49 10.71
CA LYS A 304 -10.13 9.97 12.04
C LYS A 304 -11.09 11.17 12.04
N ARG A 305 -11.23 11.86 10.90
CA ARG A 305 -12.11 13.01 10.71
C ARG A 305 -13.36 12.69 9.90
N LEU A 306 -13.48 11.47 9.38
CA LEU A 306 -14.65 11.04 8.61
C LEU A 306 -15.69 10.39 9.54
N PRO A 307 -16.99 10.45 9.26
CA PRO A 307 -17.63 11.39 8.32
C PRO A 307 -17.33 12.84 8.72
N TRP A 308 -17.14 13.71 7.72
CA TRP A 308 -16.61 15.07 7.91
C TRP A 308 -17.39 15.91 8.93
N ASP A 309 -18.71 15.79 8.93
CA ASP A 309 -19.59 16.43 9.90
C ASP A 309 -20.84 15.59 10.17
N ALA A 310 -21.71 16.09 11.07
CA ALA A 310 -22.94 15.42 11.47
C ALA A 310 -24.00 15.29 10.37
N LYS A 311 -23.84 15.97 9.23
CA LYS A 311 -24.77 15.89 8.08
C LYS A 311 -24.32 14.81 7.09
N SER A 312 -23.04 14.46 7.11
CA SER A 312 -22.46 13.41 6.30
C SER A 312 -22.88 12.04 6.83
N VAL A 313 -23.64 11.28 6.03
CA VAL A 313 -24.11 9.95 6.39
C VAL A 313 -23.18 8.89 5.80
N GLU A 314 -22.61 8.04 6.66
CA GLU A 314 -21.86 6.86 6.21
C GLU A 314 -22.81 5.81 5.62
N LEU A 315 -22.52 5.38 4.39
CA LEU A 315 -23.29 4.44 3.59
C LEU A 315 -22.37 3.28 3.17
N TRP A 316 -22.98 2.15 2.83
CA TRP A 316 -22.28 0.94 2.41
C TRP A 316 -22.70 0.53 1.01
N ASP A 317 -21.73 0.43 0.10
CA ASP A 317 -21.90 -0.21 -1.20
C ASP A 317 -21.62 -1.71 -1.05
N ASP A 318 -22.65 -2.54 -1.21
CA ASP A 318 -22.52 -3.99 -1.09
C ASP A 318 -21.96 -4.67 -2.34
N GLU A 319 -22.03 -4.05 -3.51
CA GLU A 319 -21.39 -4.55 -4.73
C GLU A 319 -19.88 -4.38 -4.62
N ALA A 320 -19.44 -3.16 -4.32
CA ALA A 320 -18.02 -2.79 -4.21
C ALA A 320 -17.35 -3.26 -2.90
N LYS A 321 -18.15 -3.63 -1.90
CA LYS A 321 -17.75 -3.89 -0.50
C LYS A 321 -16.95 -2.71 0.09
N ALA A 322 -17.47 -1.50 -0.10
CA ALA A 322 -16.78 -0.27 0.25
C ALA A 322 -17.73 0.75 0.94
N PRO A 323 -17.26 1.48 1.96
CA PRO A 323 -18.02 2.56 2.55
C PRO A 323 -17.77 3.87 1.82
N TYR A 324 -18.70 4.80 2.01
CA TYR A 324 -18.53 6.21 1.64
C TYR A 324 -19.39 7.07 2.57
N ALA A 325 -19.06 8.35 2.72
CA ALA A 325 -19.89 9.32 3.41
C ALA A 325 -20.50 10.27 2.39
N LEU A 326 -21.79 10.57 2.53
CA LEU A 326 -22.51 11.50 1.66
C LEU A 326 -23.15 12.62 2.49
N ASP A 327 -22.77 13.87 2.20
CA ASP A 327 -23.56 15.04 2.56
C ASP A 327 -24.50 15.35 1.40
N SER A 328 -25.75 14.92 1.50
CA SER A 328 -26.77 15.14 0.48
C SER A 328 -27.20 16.60 0.36
N THR A 329 -26.91 17.44 1.37
CA THR A 329 -27.26 18.87 1.35
C THR A 329 -26.26 19.63 0.50
N ASN A 330 -24.97 19.41 0.74
CA ASN A 330 -23.89 20.07 0.00
C ASN A 330 -23.44 19.28 -1.24
N ARG A 331 -24.00 18.08 -1.47
CA ARG A 331 -23.69 17.19 -2.59
C ARG A 331 -22.21 16.80 -2.62
N VAL A 332 -21.67 16.44 -1.45
CA VAL A 332 -20.27 16.04 -1.27
C VAL A 332 -20.20 14.58 -0.85
N LEU A 333 -19.33 13.82 -1.51
CA LEU A 333 -19.09 12.41 -1.24
C LEU A 333 -17.62 12.17 -0.93
N ASP A 334 -17.33 11.46 0.15
CA ASP A 334 -15.98 10.99 0.50
C ASP A 334 -15.97 9.45 0.53
N SER A 335 -15.18 8.80 -0.32
CA SER A 335 -14.93 7.35 -0.29
C SER A 335 -13.69 7.07 0.54
N TYR A 336 -13.70 6.02 1.37
CA TYR A 336 -12.60 5.66 2.27
C TYR A 336 -12.65 4.17 2.66
N ASP A 337 -11.69 3.69 3.45
CA ASP A 337 -11.82 2.43 4.19
C ASP A 337 -12.40 2.69 5.59
N ASN A 338 -13.24 1.78 6.10
CA ASN A 338 -13.66 1.78 7.50
C ASN A 338 -13.38 0.40 8.15
N VAL A 339 -13.75 0.24 9.42
CA VAL A 339 -13.61 -1.05 10.13
C VAL A 339 -14.28 -2.21 9.38
N LYS A 340 -15.43 -1.98 8.71
CA LYS A 340 -16.13 -3.04 7.97
C LYS A 340 -15.38 -3.44 6.69
N SER A 341 -14.93 -2.49 5.87
CA SER A 341 -14.17 -2.82 4.66
C SER A 341 -12.81 -3.41 4.97
N ILE A 342 -12.11 -2.92 6.01
CA ILE A 342 -10.79 -3.46 6.33
C ILE A 342 -10.86 -4.89 6.88
N ILE A 343 -11.94 -5.24 7.61
CA ILE A 343 -12.19 -6.63 8.01
C ILE A 343 -12.48 -7.49 6.77
N ALA A 344 -13.22 -6.98 5.79
CA ALA A 344 -13.45 -7.68 4.53
C ALA A 344 -12.14 -7.89 3.75
N LYS A 345 -11.27 -6.87 3.66
CA LYS A 345 -9.92 -6.98 3.08
C LYS A 345 -9.04 -8.00 3.85
N ALA A 346 -9.11 -8.00 5.18
CA ALA A 346 -8.40 -8.99 6.01
C ALA A 346 -8.87 -10.42 5.73
N GLN A 347 -10.17 -10.63 5.54
CA GLN A 347 -10.71 -11.94 5.17
C GLN A 347 -10.28 -12.33 3.75
N TYR A 348 -10.34 -11.40 2.79
CA TYR A 348 -9.89 -11.60 1.42
C TYR A 348 -8.42 -12.05 1.35
N ILE A 349 -7.54 -11.42 2.14
CA ILE A 349 -6.12 -11.81 2.27
C ILE A 349 -5.96 -13.27 2.70
N LYS A 350 -6.78 -13.73 3.66
CA LYS A 350 -6.74 -15.12 4.14
C LYS A 350 -7.25 -16.08 3.08
N ASP A 351 -8.37 -15.73 2.44
CA ASP A 351 -9.04 -16.60 1.46
C ASP A 351 -8.19 -16.81 0.19
N HIS A 352 -7.39 -15.81 -0.19
CA HIS A 352 -6.50 -15.86 -1.36
C HIS A 352 -5.03 -16.17 -1.00
N ASP A 353 -4.75 -16.49 0.27
CA ASP A 353 -3.41 -16.76 0.79
C ASP A 353 -2.38 -15.64 0.50
N LEU A 354 -2.83 -14.38 0.48
CA LEU A 354 -1.96 -13.23 0.22
C LEU A 354 -0.95 -13.01 1.36
N GLY A 355 0.12 -12.27 1.12
CA GLY A 355 1.15 -11.97 2.12
C GLY A 355 0.64 -11.06 3.24
N GLY A 356 -0.20 -10.08 2.90
CA GLY A 356 -0.66 -9.10 3.86
C GLY A 356 -1.29 -7.85 3.26
N ILE A 357 -1.17 -6.75 3.99
CA ILE A 357 -1.65 -5.42 3.64
C ILE A 357 -0.62 -4.35 4.00
N ILE A 358 -0.46 -3.34 3.15
CA ILE A 358 0.17 -2.07 3.50
C ILE A 358 -0.89 -1.03 3.84
N VAL A 359 -0.63 -0.15 4.79
CA VAL A 359 -1.60 0.83 5.28
C VAL A 359 -1.01 2.24 5.26
N TRP A 360 -1.63 3.12 4.48
CA TRP A 360 -1.24 4.52 4.30
C TRP A 360 -2.26 5.48 4.92
N GLU A 361 -1.94 6.34 5.88
CA GLU A 361 -0.73 6.35 6.74
C GLU A 361 -1.13 6.59 8.21
N CYS A 362 -0.25 6.22 9.14
CA CYS A 362 -0.58 6.03 10.57
C CYS A 362 -1.32 7.21 11.22
N SER A 363 -0.95 8.45 10.88
CA SER A 363 -1.50 9.63 11.54
C SER A 363 -2.97 9.87 11.20
N GLY A 364 -3.47 9.24 10.14
CA GLY A 364 -4.87 9.30 9.72
C GLY A 364 -5.83 8.44 10.54
N ASP A 365 -5.34 7.49 11.35
CA ASP A 365 -6.22 6.59 12.13
C ASP A 365 -6.76 7.23 13.42
N PHE A 366 -7.83 6.64 13.93
CA PHE A 366 -8.32 6.90 15.27
C PHE A 366 -7.33 6.40 16.35
N PRO A 367 -7.37 6.96 17.58
CA PRO A 367 -6.58 6.45 18.70
C PRO A 367 -6.79 4.94 18.94
N TYR A 368 -5.71 4.16 18.82
CA TYR A 368 -5.76 2.69 18.83
C TYR A 368 -6.40 2.08 20.09
N LEU A 369 -6.14 2.67 21.26
CA LEU A 369 -6.58 2.12 22.56
C LEU A 369 -7.98 2.58 22.99
N ASP A 370 -8.63 3.52 22.29
CA ASP A 370 -10.02 3.87 22.65
C ASP A 370 -10.97 2.80 22.11
N PRO A 371 -11.62 1.99 22.96
CA PRO A 371 -12.49 0.89 22.52
C PRO A 371 -13.76 1.38 21.83
N ARG A 372 -14.08 2.68 21.90
CA ARG A 372 -15.20 3.29 21.18
C ARG A 372 -14.78 3.87 19.84
N ALA A 373 -13.46 3.96 19.59
CA ALA A 373 -12.94 4.52 18.38
C ALA A 373 -12.86 3.46 17.27
N ARG A 374 -13.02 3.91 16.03
CA ARG A 374 -13.11 3.05 14.85
C ARG A 374 -11.73 2.71 14.28
N SER A 375 -10.71 2.48 15.12
CA SER A 375 -9.33 2.29 14.64
C SER A 375 -9.22 1.13 13.65
N ILE A 376 -8.76 1.45 12.44
CA ILE A 376 -8.49 0.49 11.39
C ILE A 376 -7.24 -0.34 11.72
N MET A 377 -6.22 0.28 12.32
CA MET A 377 -5.03 -0.42 12.79
C MET A 377 -5.41 -1.51 13.81
N LYS A 378 -6.33 -1.20 14.75
CA LYS A 378 -6.85 -2.18 15.70
C LYS A 378 -7.66 -3.28 15.02
N ALA A 379 -8.52 -2.93 14.08
CA ALA A 379 -9.33 -3.91 13.36
C ALA A 379 -8.46 -4.92 12.58
N LEU A 380 -7.39 -4.45 11.93
CA LEU A 380 -6.41 -5.31 11.26
C LEU A 380 -5.64 -6.19 12.24
N HIS A 381 -5.14 -5.63 13.35
CA HIS A 381 -4.48 -6.42 14.38
C HIS A 381 -5.34 -7.60 14.83
N ASP A 382 -6.60 -7.34 15.18
CA ASP A 382 -7.50 -8.36 15.73
C ASP A 382 -7.91 -9.40 14.66
N ASN A 383 -8.13 -8.98 13.42
CA ASN A 383 -8.73 -9.82 12.38
C ASN A 383 -7.72 -10.39 11.39
N LEU A 384 -6.52 -9.85 11.25
CA LEU A 384 -5.52 -10.32 10.29
C LEU A 384 -4.31 -10.97 10.99
N THR A 385 -3.66 -10.26 11.92
CA THR A 385 -2.33 -10.66 12.41
C THR A 385 -2.34 -11.47 13.71
N HIS A 386 -3.33 -11.24 14.59
CA HIS A 386 -3.40 -11.92 15.89
C HIS A 386 -4.62 -12.85 16.05
N GLY A 387 -5.61 -12.77 15.15
CA GLY A 387 -6.73 -13.72 15.10
C GLY A 387 -7.63 -13.70 16.34
N THR A 388 -7.61 -12.64 17.14
CA THR A 388 -8.46 -12.44 18.33
C THR A 388 -9.88 -11.98 17.96
N GLY A 389 -10.11 -11.60 16.70
CA GLY A 389 -11.42 -11.33 16.11
C GLY A 389 -12.29 -12.57 16.07
N ARG A 390 -13.02 -12.80 17.17
CA ARG A 390 -14.12 -13.77 17.39
C ARG A 390 -14.10 -15.06 16.54
N ASN A 391 -13.79 -16.15 17.25
CA ASN A 391 -14.60 -17.36 17.21
C ASN A 391 -16.10 -17.01 17.29
N ALA A 392 -16.77 -16.99 16.15
CA ALA A 392 -18.21 -17.17 16.04
C ALA A 392 -18.50 -17.96 14.75
N SER A 393 -18.51 -19.29 14.89
CA SER A 393 -19.08 -20.24 13.94
C SER A 393 -18.49 -20.26 12.52
N ALA A 394 -17.40 -21.01 12.33
CA ALA A 394 -17.19 -21.74 11.09
C ALA A 394 -16.47 -23.05 11.41
N THR A 395 -17.25 -24.12 11.57
CA THR A 395 -16.76 -25.49 11.39
C THR A 395 -15.99 -25.55 10.08
N THR A 396 -14.76 -26.05 10.15
CA THR A 396 -13.86 -26.30 9.03
C THR A 396 -14.57 -27.09 7.92
N HIS A 397 -15.07 -26.38 6.90
CA HIS A 397 -15.32 -26.98 5.61
C HIS A 397 -14.09 -26.70 4.75
N VAL A 398 -13.27 -27.73 4.56
CA VAL A 398 -12.19 -27.71 3.57
C VAL A 398 -12.85 -27.55 2.19
N PRO A 399 -12.60 -26.46 1.45
CA PRO A 399 -13.11 -26.34 0.09
C PRO A 399 -12.32 -27.27 -0.83
N THR A 400 -13.03 -28.14 -1.53
CA THR A 400 -12.48 -28.95 -2.63
C THR A 400 -12.02 -28.01 -3.76
N PRO A 401 -10.84 -28.22 -4.38
CA PRO A 401 -10.36 -27.34 -5.44
C PRO A 401 -11.31 -27.32 -6.64
N LEU A 402 -11.70 -26.12 -7.08
CA LEU A 402 -12.40 -25.88 -8.34
C LEU A 402 -11.54 -26.36 -9.51
N LYS A 403 -11.97 -27.43 -10.18
CA LYS A 403 -11.43 -27.82 -11.49
C LYS A 403 -11.96 -26.85 -12.55
N ILE A 404 -11.11 -25.94 -13.02
CA ILE A 404 -11.35 -25.16 -14.23
C ILE A 404 -11.23 -26.12 -15.43
N SER A 405 -12.36 -26.53 -16.01
CA SER A 405 -12.36 -27.28 -17.27
C SER A 405 -12.18 -26.32 -18.44
N LYS A 406 -11.00 -26.34 -19.06
CA LYS A 406 -10.78 -25.82 -20.41
C LYS A 406 -11.57 -26.68 -21.40
N GLN A 407 -12.58 -26.11 -22.04
CA GLN A 407 -13.15 -26.67 -23.27
C GLN A 407 -12.87 -25.70 -24.41
N LEU A 408 -11.74 -25.94 -25.08
CA LEU A 408 -11.39 -25.30 -26.35
C LEU A 408 -12.08 -26.06 -27.50
N ALA A 409 -12.63 -25.28 -28.42
CA ALA A 409 -13.30 -25.72 -29.63
C ALA A 409 -12.41 -26.62 -30.50
N ALA A 410 -12.99 -27.68 -31.04
CA ALA A 410 -12.44 -28.44 -32.15
C ALA A 410 -13.49 -28.53 -33.28
N THR A 411 -13.29 -27.61 -34.23
CA THR A 411 -13.59 -27.62 -35.66
C THR A 411 -14.24 -28.89 -36.24
N GLN A 412 -15.46 -28.75 -36.75
CA GLN A 412 -16.04 -29.65 -37.75
C GLN A 412 -15.32 -29.48 -39.08
N LEU A 413 -14.77 -30.57 -39.63
CA LEU A 413 -14.58 -30.74 -41.07
C LEU A 413 -14.42 -32.23 -41.42
N ILE A 414 -15.24 -32.65 -42.39
CA ILE A 414 -15.07 -33.76 -43.35
C ILE A 414 -15.56 -35.15 -42.91
N GLY A 415 -16.48 -35.69 -43.72
CA GLY A 415 -16.64 -37.15 -43.85
C GLY A 415 -17.96 -37.66 -44.39
N MET A 416 -18.26 -37.41 -45.67
CA MET A 416 -19.27 -38.17 -46.44
C MET A 416 -19.10 -39.68 -46.28
N ARG A 417 -20.23 -40.44 -46.13
CA ARG A 417 -20.61 -41.56 -47.02
C ARG A 417 -21.90 -42.29 -46.56
N ASN A 418 -22.89 -42.23 -47.43
CA ASN A 418 -23.80 -43.28 -47.94
C ASN A 418 -24.56 -44.24 -47.01
N SER A 419 -25.90 -44.15 -47.07
CA SER A 419 -26.83 -45.26 -47.41
C SER A 419 -28.28 -44.69 -47.51
N THR A 420 -28.78 -44.36 -48.70
CA THR A 420 -29.72 -45.12 -49.57
C THR A 420 -31.07 -45.56 -48.98
N SER A 421 -32.13 -45.23 -49.75
CA SER A 421 -33.49 -45.82 -49.82
C SER A 421 -34.53 -45.25 -48.83
N ALA A 422 -35.80 -44.97 -49.15
CA ALA A 422 -36.59 -45.02 -50.39
C ALA A 422 -37.94 -44.25 -50.18
N LEU A 423 -38.57 -43.82 -51.29
CA LEU A 423 -40.02 -43.79 -51.60
C LEU A 423 -40.96 -42.91 -50.72
N HIS A 424 -41.52 -41.80 -51.21
CA HIS A 424 -42.72 -41.61 -52.08
C HIS A 424 -44.10 -41.62 -51.38
N SER A 425 -44.88 -40.56 -51.70
CA SER A 425 -46.33 -40.33 -51.55
C SER A 425 -46.87 -40.20 -50.12
N THR A 426 -47.70 -39.21 -49.76
CA THR A 426 -48.66 -38.36 -50.51
C THR A 426 -48.70 -36.94 -49.96
#